data_AF-A0A6G3QLP0-F1
#
_entry.id   AF-A0A6G3QLP0-F1
#
_cell.length_a   1.000
_cell.length_b   1.000
_cell.length_c   1.000
_cell.angle_alpha   90.00
_cell.angle_beta   90.00
_cell.angle_gamma   90.00
#
_symmetry.space_group_name_H-M   'P 1'
#
loop_
_entity.id
_entity.type
_entity.pdbx_description
1 polymer ?
#
loop_
_entity_poly.entity_id
_entity_poly.type
_entity_poly.pdbx_seq_one_letter_code
_entity_poly.pdbx_strand_id
1 'polypeptide(L)' 'MGTELRLQPKDFKTDQEVRWCPGCGDYAVLAAVQGFMPELGLAKENIVFVSGIGCS' A
#
# COMPACT_ATOMS: atom_id res chain seq x y z
N MET A 1 2.99 25.44 7.84
CA MET A 1 2.63 25.20 6.43
C MET A 1 3.03 23.77 6.13
N GLY A 2 2.10 22.82 6.26
CA GLY A 2 2.36 21.44 5.86
C GLY A 2 2.44 21.42 4.34
N THR A 3 3.56 20.96 3.81
CA THR A 3 3.76 20.73 2.38
C THR A 3 2.66 19.82 1.85
N GLU A 4 2.02 20.21 0.75
CA GLU A 4 1.02 19.42 0.04
C GLU A 4 1.68 18.15 -0.50
N LEU A 5 1.62 17.06 0.26
CA LEU A 5 2.24 15.77 -0.09
C LEU A 5 1.39 15.08 -1.16
N ARG A 6 1.67 15.37 -2.43
CA ARG A 6 1.03 14.68 -3.57
C ARG A 6 1.68 13.32 -3.81
N LEU A 7 1.41 12.37 -2.90
CA LEU A 7 1.73 10.96 -3.13
C LEU A 7 0.81 10.40 -4.23
N GLN A 8 1.31 9.42 -4.96
CA GLN A 8 0.61 8.72 -6.05
C GLN A 8 0.49 7.24 -5.69
N PRO A 9 -0.47 6.50 -6.27
CA PRO A 9 -0.61 5.06 -6.00
C PRO A 9 0.68 4.26 -6.22
N LYS A 10 1.53 4.69 -7.17
CA LYS A 10 2.84 4.08 -7.43
C LYS A 10 3.82 4.20 -6.25
N ASP A 11 3.68 5.20 -5.39
CA ASP A 11 4.60 5.44 -4.25
C ASP A 11 4.34 4.44 -3.10
N PHE A 12 3.20 3.75 -3.16
CA PHE A 12 2.77 2.66 -2.27
C PHE A 12 2.95 1.26 -2.89
N LYS A 13 3.52 1.16 -4.09
CA LYS A 13 3.87 -0.11 -4.73
C LYS A 13 5.32 -0.48 -4.45
N THR A 14 5.56 -1.77 -4.24
CA THR A 14 6.90 -2.35 -4.12
C THR A 14 7.35 -2.94 -5.46
N ASP A 15 8.66 -3.00 -5.67
CA ASP A 15 9.30 -3.72 -6.76
C ASP A 15 9.39 -5.23 -6.52
N GLN A 16 9.06 -5.67 -5.30
CA GLN A 16 9.05 -7.08 -4.95
C GLN A 16 7.88 -7.80 -5.64
N GLU A 17 8.18 -8.99 -6.16
CA GLU A 17 7.18 -9.86 -6.75
C GLU A 17 6.24 -10.42 -5.67
N VAL A 18 4.93 -10.29 -5.92
CA VAL A 18 3.90 -10.83 -5.03
C VAL A 18 3.76 -12.33 -5.25
N ARG A 19 4.08 -13.12 -4.22
CA ARG A 19 4.14 -14.59 -4.27
C ARG A 19 2.84 -15.29 -3.87
N TRP A 20 1.70 -14.60 -4.00
CA TRP A 20 0.40 -15.20 -3.74
C TRP A 20 -0.01 -16.15 -4.87
N CYS A 21 -0.89 -17.10 -4.55
CA CYS A 21 -1.41 -18.02 -5.55
C CYS A 21 -2.25 -17.26 -6.60
N PRO A 22 -2.26 -17.71 -7.87
CA PRO A 22 -3.15 -17.12 -8.89
C PRO A 22 -4.62 -17.11 -8.42
N GLY A 23 -5.26 -15.96 -8.49
CA GLY A 23 -6.64 -15.78 -8.03
C GLY A 23 -6.81 -15.54 -6.52
N CYS A 24 -5.71 -15.37 -5.76
CA CYS A 24 -5.80 -15.00 -4.35
C CYS A 24 -6.58 -13.69 -4.14
N GLY A 25 -7.46 -13.65 -3.14
CA GLY A 25 -8.23 -12.44 -2.80
C GLY A 25 -7.35 -11.28 -2.29
N ASP A 26 -6.18 -11.58 -1.74
CA ASP A 26 -5.26 -10.57 -1.18
C ASP A 26 -4.76 -9.58 -2.24
N TYR A 27 -4.74 -9.97 -3.52
CA TYR A 27 -4.46 -9.05 -4.62
C TYR A 27 -5.45 -7.88 -4.67
N ALA A 28 -6.73 -8.14 -4.41
CA ALA A 28 -7.76 -7.10 -4.37
C ALA A 28 -7.59 -6.19 -3.15
N VAL A 29 -7.26 -6.76 -1.98
CA VAL A 29 -6.96 -6.01 -0.76
C VAL A 29 -5.76 -5.08 -0.97
N LEU A 30 -4.67 -5.61 -1.52
CA LEU A 30 -3.46 -4.83 -1.82
C LEU A 30 -3.76 -3.67 -2.80
N ALA A 31 -4.50 -3.95 -3.87
CA ALA A 31 -4.86 -2.93 -4.86
C ALA A 31 -5.72 -1.81 -4.25
N ALA A 32 -6.70 -2.17 -3.40
CA ALA A 32 -7.55 -1.20 -2.71
C ALA A 32 -6.74 -0.31 -1.75
N VAL A 33 -5.86 -0.91 -0.94
CA VAL A 33 -4.97 -0.16 -0.03
C VAL A 33 -4.10 0.80 -0.84
N GLN A 34 -3.38 0.32 -1.87
CA GLN A 34 -2.50 1.16 -2.68
C GLN A 34 -3.24 2.31 -3.40
N GLY A 35 -4.50 2.10 -3.77
CA GLY A 35 -5.33 3.13 -4.41
C GLY A 35 -5.79 4.22 -3.44
N PHE A 36 -6.17 3.85 -2.22
CA PHE A 36 -6.71 4.78 -1.21
C PHE A 36 -5.62 5.56 -0.45
N MET A 37 -4.44 4.98 -0.23
CA MET A 37 -3.38 5.61 0.59
C MET A 37 -2.99 7.05 0.17
N PRO A 38 -2.91 7.41 -1.12
CA PRO A 38 -2.68 8.80 -1.56
C PRO A 38 -3.72 9.81 -1.07
N GLU A 39 -4.96 9.38 -0.83
CA GLU A 39 -6.08 10.24 -0.46
C GLU A 39 -6.01 10.68 1.00
N LEU A 40 -5.20 10.01 1.83
CA LEU A 40 -5.06 10.30 3.26
C LEU A 40 -4.27 11.59 3.56
N GLY A 41 -3.47 12.10 2.61
CA GLY A 41 -2.66 13.30 2.81
C GLY A 41 -1.57 13.16 3.88
N LEU A 42 -1.19 11.93 4.23
CA LEU A 42 -0.15 11.64 5.22
C LEU A 42 1.22 11.49 4.56
N ALA A 43 2.28 11.93 5.25
CA ALA A 43 3.64 11.64 4.86
C ALA A 43 3.93 10.13 4.96
N LYS A 44 4.73 9.59 4.05
CA LYS A 44 5.00 8.14 3.98
C LYS A 44 5.70 7.63 5.23
N GLU A 45 6.59 8.43 5.80
CA GLU A 45 7.30 8.18 7.06
C GLU A 45 6.37 8.13 8.28
N ASN A 46 5.14 8.63 8.18
CA ASN A 46 4.13 8.57 9.24
C ASN A 46 3.20 7.36 9.09
N ILE A 47 3.47 6.46 8.15
CA ILE A 47 2.66 5.26 7.87
C ILE A 47 3.51 4.02 8.17
N VAL A 48 2.94 3.10 8.95
CA VAL A 48 3.54 1.79 9.23
C VAL A 48 2.56 0.68 8.90
N PHE A 49 3.02 -0.33 8.19
CA PHE A 49 2.28 -1.57 7.95
C PHE A 49 2.81 -2.64 8.90
N VAL A 50 1.94 -3.20 9.72
CA VAL A 50 2.26 -4.27 10.69
C VAL A 50 1.43 -5.49 10.31
N SER A 51 2.09 -6.61 10.07
CA SER A 51 1.46 -7.89 9.74
C SER A 51 1.82 -8.97 10.77
N GLY A 52 1.02 -10.03 10.79
CA GLY A 52 1.34 -11.27 11.50
C GLY A 52 2.23 -12.19 10.67
N ILE A 53 2.11 -13.50 10.91
CA ILE A 53 2.73 -14.53 10.07
C ILE A 53 1.63 -15.21 9.24
N GLY A 54 1.75 -15.16 7.92
CA GLY A 54 0.77 -15.77 7.02
C GLY A 54 1.00 -15.38 5.57
N CYS A 55 0.12 -15.84 4.68
CA CYS A 55 0.07 -15.33 3.31
C CYS A 55 -0.57 -13.94 3.24
N SER A 56 -1.35 -13.52 4.24
CA SER A 56 -1.86 -12.15 4.32
C SER A 56 -0.75 -11.10 4.48
#